data_AF-M2WV89-F1
#
_entry.id   AF-M2WV89-F1
#
_cell.length_a   1.000
_cell.length_b   1.000
_cell.length_c   1.000
_cell.angle_alpha   90.00
_cell.angle_beta   90.00
_cell.angle_gamma   90.00
#
_symmetry.space_group_name_H-M   'P 1'
#
loop_
_entity.id
_entity.type
_entity.pdbx_description
1 polymer ?
#
loop_
_entity_poly.entity_id
_entity_poly.type
_entity_poly.pdbx_seq_one_letter_code
_entity_poly.pdbx_strand_id
1 'polypeptide(L)'
;MSYFRTLVRKRGVYLSLAALVTARLLLVSSYGDWLDLCVVDRAVEKLPPVNSFVIPIRDSLLHNFTVATLWMLLVLFIFTSPKKGAAIFLVSFVSLWFHLTYWFLLLVKGWLDDATCSFGRFIGQPNSISGHYCYFTFCFLSLTSLFQVKQLYWRDSRRGKQLKATLLWILENYISKLFLYTFIIGSIVTVYRTFFHGYHSLRQILYGLGLGCLSHALMETVLWEYFIAGRHVLLILGILALLSPNLLFFCTLFWPFPVYGYPVGSKQVMGHIINWLILFISRNAWTNALHPMKRGRHKDRSSLREQHIQDILKANDEKK
;
A
#
# COMPACT_ATOMS: atom_id res chain seq x y z
N MET A 1 -10.78 18.51 -15.33
CA MET A 1 -9.53 18.23 -16.08
C MET A 1 -8.30 18.75 -15.33
N SER A 2 -8.39 19.91 -14.67
CA SER A 2 -7.33 20.44 -13.78
C SER A 2 -6.92 19.46 -12.66
N TYR A 3 -7.85 18.90 -11.89
CA TYR A 3 -7.52 17.96 -10.80
C TYR A 3 -6.78 16.68 -11.26
N PHE A 4 -7.10 16.18 -12.47
CA PHE A 4 -6.46 14.99 -13.04
C PHE A 4 -5.03 15.29 -13.50
N ARG A 5 -4.77 16.47 -14.08
CA ARG A 5 -3.41 16.92 -14.42
C ARG A 5 -2.56 17.13 -13.16
N THR A 6 -3.13 17.67 -12.08
CA THR A 6 -2.41 17.83 -10.80
C THR A 6 -2.08 16.48 -10.17
N LEU A 7 -2.98 15.49 -10.27
CA LEU A 7 -2.74 14.13 -9.77
C LEU A 7 -1.64 13.41 -10.55
N VAL A 8 -1.67 13.48 -11.89
CA VAL A 8 -0.64 12.92 -12.78
C VAL A 8 0.73 13.60 -12.55
N ARG A 9 0.75 14.92 -12.33
CA ARG A 9 1.99 15.66 -12.04
C ARG A 9 2.59 15.28 -10.68
N LYS A 10 1.75 15.02 -9.66
CA LYS A 10 2.21 14.49 -8.36
C LYS A 10 2.67 13.03 -8.46
N ARG A 11 2.08 12.22 -9.34
CA ARG A 11 2.48 10.82 -9.59
C ARG A 11 3.80 10.66 -10.31
N GLY A 12 4.07 11.53 -11.29
CA GLY A 12 5.39 11.66 -11.89
C GLY A 12 6.45 11.94 -10.83
N VAL A 13 6.15 12.80 -9.85
CA VAL A 13 7.07 13.06 -8.73
C VAL A 13 7.32 11.81 -7.90
N TYR A 14 6.32 10.99 -7.55
CA TYR A 14 6.57 9.76 -6.77
C TYR A 14 7.34 8.69 -7.55
N LEU A 15 7.03 8.49 -8.83
CA LEU A 15 7.77 7.56 -9.69
C LEU A 15 9.19 8.05 -9.95
N SER A 16 9.39 9.36 -10.15
CA SER A 16 10.70 9.97 -10.26
C SER A 16 11.46 9.94 -8.94
N LEU A 17 10.81 10.11 -7.78
CA LEU A 17 11.45 9.99 -6.47
C LEU A 17 11.83 8.55 -6.16
N ALA A 18 10.94 7.59 -6.45
CA ALA A 18 11.21 6.17 -6.30
C ALA A 18 12.33 5.73 -7.25
N ALA A 19 12.28 6.11 -8.52
CA ALA A 19 13.33 5.83 -9.49
C ALA A 19 14.64 6.54 -9.15
N LEU A 20 14.61 7.78 -8.62
CA LEU A 20 15.80 8.51 -8.19
C LEU A 20 16.40 7.90 -6.91
N VAL A 21 15.57 7.46 -5.96
CA VAL A 21 16.02 6.74 -4.77
C VAL A 21 16.60 5.40 -5.17
N THR A 22 15.89 4.60 -5.97
CA THR A 22 16.40 3.32 -6.47
C THR A 22 17.67 3.49 -7.31
N ALA A 23 17.71 4.44 -8.25
CA ALA A 23 18.90 4.71 -9.06
C ALA A 23 20.06 5.22 -8.21
N ARG A 24 19.83 6.09 -7.23
CA ARG A 24 20.87 6.58 -6.34
C ARG A 24 21.34 5.49 -5.38
N LEU A 25 20.48 4.59 -4.92
CA LEU A 25 20.89 3.44 -4.12
C LEU A 25 21.71 2.41 -4.91
N LEU A 26 21.40 2.23 -6.20
CA LEU A 26 22.15 1.36 -7.11
C LEU A 26 23.49 1.99 -7.56
N LEU A 27 23.56 3.32 -7.66
CA LEU A 27 24.75 4.07 -8.09
C LEU A 27 25.69 4.45 -6.93
N VAL A 28 25.26 4.28 -5.68
CA VAL A 28 26.06 4.58 -4.50
C VAL A 28 26.87 3.33 -4.12
N SER A 29 27.84 2.99 -4.96
CA SER A 29 28.99 2.17 -4.58
C SER A 29 30.10 3.01 -3.92
N SER A 30 29.94 4.34 -3.86
CA SER A 30 30.97 5.29 -3.43
C SER A 30 30.76 5.92 -2.04
N TYR A 31 29.61 5.71 -1.40
CA TYR A 31 29.44 6.05 0.03
C TYR A 31 29.73 4.78 0.82
N GLY A 32 30.95 4.70 1.34
CA GLY A 32 31.62 3.51 1.87
C GLY A 32 30.88 2.70 2.94
N ASP A 33 31.60 1.77 3.52
CA ASP A 33 31.21 0.66 4.41
C ASP A 33 30.06 0.93 5.43
N TRP A 34 29.79 2.18 5.79
CA TRP A 34 28.70 2.61 6.69
C TRP A 34 27.28 2.25 6.24
N LEU A 35 27.00 2.15 4.92
CA LEU A 35 25.68 1.73 4.43
C LEU A 35 25.40 0.24 4.69
N ASP A 36 26.47 -0.55 4.80
CA ASP A 36 26.45 -2.00 4.95
C ASP A 36 26.64 -2.43 6.41
N LEU A 37 27.10 -1.53 7.30
CA LEU A 37 27.21 -1.77 8.73
C LEU A 37 25.85 -2.04 9.40
N CYS A 38 25.77 -3.15 10.13
CA CYS A 38 24.64 -3.47 11.00
C CYS A 38 24.66 -2.56 12.24
N VAL A 39 23.49 -2.23 12.82
CA VAL A 39 23.46 -1.35 14.01
C VAL A 39 24.17 -1.97 15.22
N VAL A 40 24.18 -3.30 15.36
CA VAL A 40 24.95 -3.98 16.42
C VAL A 40 26.44 -3.67 16.26
N ASP A 41 26.99 -3.74 15.04
CA ASP A 41 28.37 -3.34 14.78
C ASP A 41 28.60 -1.83 15.02
N ARG A 42 27.61 -0.98 14.72
CA ARG A 42 27.64 0.47 15.05
C ARG A 42 27.56 0.78 16.55
N ALA A 43 26.96 -0.09 17.35
CA ALA A 43 26.76 0.07 18.78
C ALA A 43 27.84 -0.63 19.62
N VAL A 44 28.51 -1.65 19.09
CA VAL A 44 29.71 -2.22 19.74
C VAL A 44 30.83 -1.19 19.80
N GLU A 45 30.87 -0.22 18.88
CA GLU A 45 31.79 0.93 18.93
C GLU A 45 31.34 2.06 19.89
N LYS A 46 30.08 2.08 20.35
CA LYS A 46 29.56 3.07 21.32
C LYS A 46 28.49 2.46 22.23
N LEU A 47 28.86 2.31 23.50
CA LEU A 47 28.04 1.83 24.64
C LEU A 47 26.52 1.95 24.44
N PRO A 48 25.74 0.90 24.77
CA PRO A 48 24.31 0.83 24.49
C PRO A 48 23.55 1.97 25.19
N PRO A 49 22.49 2.53 24.58
CA PRO A 49 21.65 3.51 25.24
C PRO A 49 20.90 2.84 26.39
N VAL A 50 21.36 3.10 27.62
CA VAL A 50 20.84 2.58 28.89
C VAL A 50 19.38 2.98 29.16
N ASN A 51 18.81 3.91 28.41
CA ASN A 51 17.48 4.50 28.69
C ASN A 51 16.50 4.39 27.52
N SER A 52 16.51 3.28 26.79
CA SER A 52 15.50 3.09 25.75
C SER A 52 14.14 2.84 26.42
N PHE A 53 13.22 3.81 26.30
CA PHE A 53 11.78 3.73 26.58
C PHE A 53 11.11 2.61 25.74
N VAL A 54 11.56 1.38 25.91
CA VAL A 54 11.20 0.23 25.09
C VAL A 54 10.14 -0.53 25.87
N ILE A 55 8.91 -0.42 25.37
CA ILE A 55 7.79 -1.25 25.77
C ILE A 55 8.30 -2.71 25.88
N PRO A 56 8.14 -3.40 27.02
CA PRO A 56 8.71 -4.73 27.28
C PRO A 56 7.93 -5.85 26.56
N ILE A 57 7.61 -5.64 25.29
CA ILE A 57 6.93 -6.59 24.42
C ILE A 57 7.97 -7.21 23.49
N ARG A 58 7.87 -8.51 23.22
CA ARG A 58 8.72 -9.19 22.23
C ARG A 58 8.43 -8.66 20.81
N ASP A 59 9.46 -8.48 19.97
CA ASP A 59 9.31 -7.94 18.61
C ASP A 59 8.21 -8.61 17.79
N SER A 60 8.14 -9.94 17.84
CA SER A 60 7.13 -10.72 17.14
C SER A 60 5.70 -10.41 17.60
N LEU A 61 5.49 -10.15 18.89
CA LEU A 61 4.19 -9.80 19.44
C LEU A 61 3.78 -8.39 19.01
N LEU A 62 4.71 -7.43 19.05
CA LEU A 62 4.47 -6.06 18.60
C LEU A 62 4.13 -6.02 17.10
N HIS A 63 4.90 -6.74 16.28
CA HIS A 63 4.63 -6.90 14.85
C HIS A 63 3.23 -7.48 14.62
N ASN A 64 2.91 -8.62 15.25
CA ASN A 64 1.62 -9.28 15.08
C ASN A 64 0.45 -8.40 15.54
N PHE A 65 0.60 -7.66 16.64
CA PHE A 65 -0.40 -6.70 17.11
C PHE A 65 -0.60 -5.57 16.10
N THR A 66 0.48 -5.04 15.53
CA THR A 66 0.41 -3.97 14.52
C THR A 66 -0.28 -4.47 13.25
N VAL A 67 0.06 -5.68 12.78
CA VAL A 67 -0.60 -6.34 11.64
C VAL A 67 -2.07 -6.60 11.93
N ALA A 68 -2.42 -7.07 13.12
CA ALA A 68 -3.81 -7.27 13.53
C ALA A 68 -4.59 -5.94 13.53
N THR A 69 -3.97 -4.86 14.00
CA THR A 69 -4.56 -3.51 13.99
C THR A 69 -4.85 -3.05 12.56
N LEU A 70 -3.94 -3.30 11.61
CA LEU A 70 -4.17 -3.04 10.18
C LEU A 70 -5.40 -3.81 9.67
N TRP A 71 -5.47 -5.12 9.93
CA TRP A 71 -6.59 -5.93 9.45
C TRP A 71 -7.92 -5.49 10.04
N MET A 72 -7.95 -5.17 11.34
CA MET A 72 -9.14 -4.59 11.98
C MET A 72 -9.55 -3.27 11.33
N LEU A 73 -8.58 -2.42 10.98
CA LEU A 73 -8.83 -1.17 10.26
C LEU A 73 -9.44 -1.41 8.87
N LEU A 74 -8.93 -2.40 8.13
CA LEU A 74 -9.45 -2.77 6.81
C LEU A 74 -10.86 -3.39 6.88
N VAL A 75 -11.11 -4.19 7.92
CA VAL A 75 -12.46 -4.74 8.21
C VAL A 75 -13.43 -3.60 8.53
N LEU A 76 -13.05 -2.67 9.41
CA LEU A 76 -13.83 -1.47 9.69
C LEU A 76 -14.07 -0.65 8.43
N PHE A 77 -13.05 -0.48 7.58
CA PHE A 77 -13.17 0.21 6.30
C PHE A 77 -14.27 -0.40 5.42
N ILE A 78 -14.32 -1.74 5.32
CA ILE A 78 -15.35 -2.45 4.55
C ILE A 78 -16.74 -2.22 5.16
N PHE A 79 -16.90 -2.46 6.45
CA PHE A 79 -18.20 -2.42 7.11
C PHE A 79 -18.81 -1.02 7.14
N THR A 80 -17.97 0.01 7.28
CA THR A 80 -18.38 1.43 7.33
C THR A 80 -18.37 2.11 5.95
N SER A 81 -18.09 1.36 4.87
CA SER A 81 -18.21 1.90 3.52
C SER A 81 -19.66 1.85 3.05
N PRO A 82 -20.23 2.95 2.53
CA PRO A 82 -21.58 2.93 1.97
C PRO A 82 -21.66 2.08 0.69
N LYS A 83 -20.51 1.79 0.06
CA LYS A 83 -20.39 0.90 -1.11
C LYS A 83 -19.60 -0.35 -0.69
N LYS A 84 -20.19 -1.19 0.15
CA LYS A 84 -19.52 -2.37 0.76
C LYS A 84 -18.82 -3.26 -0.27
N GLY A 85 -19.51 -3.65 -1.34
CA GLY A 85 -18.91 -4.52 -2.37
C GLY A 85 -17.70 -3.89 -3.07
N ALA A 86 -17.72 -2.58 -3.32
CA ALA A 86 -16.57 -1.86 -3.87
C ALA A 86 -15.40 -1.76 -2.86
N ALA A 87 -15.71 -1.60 -1.57
CA ALA A 87 -14.69 -1.62 -0.52
C ALA A 87 -14.07 -3.02 -0.34
N ILE A 88 -14.87 -4.09 -0.39
CA ILE A 88 -14.39 -5.48 -0.39
C ILE A 88 -13.43 -5.72 -1.55
N PHE A 89 -13.84 -5.32 -2.76
CA PHE A 89 -13.01 -5.41 -3.95
C PHE A 89 -11.67 -4.69 -3.75
N LEU A 90 -11.72 -3.45 -3.27
CA LEU A 90 -10.54 -2.61 -3.13
C LEU A 90 -9.57 -3.14 -2.07
N VAL A 91 -10.06 -3.56 -0.91
CA VAL A 91 -9.22 -4.17 0.14
C VAL A 91 -8.58 -5.47 -0.35
N SER A 92 -9.36 -6.32 -1.05
CA SER A 92 -8.85 -7.57 -1.61
C SER A 92 -7.79 -7.32 -2.68
N PHE A 93 -8.01 -6.31 -3.54
CA PHE A 93 -7.05 -5.91 -4.57
C PHE A 93 -5.72 -5.43 -3.96
N VAL A 94 -5.77 -4.53 -2.97
CA VAL A 94 -4.59 -4.04 -2.25
C VAL A 94 -3.86 -5.19 -1.56
N SER A 95 -4.60 -6.12 -0.95
CA SER A 95 -4.04 -7.32 -0.29
C SER A 95 -3.31 -8.23 -1.28
N LEU A 96 -3.93 -8.55 -2.42
CA LEU A 96 -3.31 -9.35 -3.48
C LEU A 96 -2.06 -8.68 -4.04
N TRP A 97 -2.12 -7.37 -4.27
CA TRP A 97 -0.99 -6.59 -4.75
C TRP A 97 0.19 -6.66 -3.77
N PHE A 98 -0.09 -6.55 -2.46
CA PHE A 98 0.94 -6.73 -1.45
C PHE A 98 1.53 -8.14 -1.47
N HIS A 99 0.71 -9.20 -1.59
CA HIS A 99 1.22 -10.57 -1.70
C HIS A 99 2.18 -10.72 -2.88
N LEU A 100 1.84 -10.18 -4.05
CA LEU A 100 2.71 -10.20 -5.23
C LEU A 100 4.01 -9.43 -4.99
N THR A 101 3.92 -8.27 -4.34
CA THR A 101 5.09 -7.47 -3.96
C THR A 101 6.00 -8.24 -3.02
N TYR A 102 5.41 -8.95 -2.05
CA TYR A 102 6.15 -9.72 -1.07
C TYR A 102 6.81 -10.95 -1.71
N TRP A 103 6.13 -11.65 -2.62
CA TRP A 103 6.75 -12.74 -3.38
C TRP A 103 7.88 -12.23 -4.27
N PHE A 104 7.68 -11.12 -4.98
CA PHE A 104 8.75 -10.48 -5.74
C PHE A 104 9.93 -10.08 -4.83
N LEU A 105 9.67 -9.53 -3.65
CA LEU A 105 10.71 -9.24 -2.65
C LEU A 105 11.50 -10.49 -2.27
N LEU A 106 10.84 -11.63 -2.04
CA LEU A 106 11.51 -12.89 -1.70
C LEU A 106 12.38 -13.41 -2.86
N LEU A 107 11.90 -13.28 -4.10
CA LEU A 107 12.67 -13.62 -5.30
C LEU A 107 13.93 -12.75 -5.41
N VAL A 108 13.78 -11.43 -5.31
CA VAL A 108 14.93 -10.50 -5.37
C VAL A 108 15.86 -10.73 -4.19
N LYS A 109 15.34 -11.11 -3.03
CA LYS A 109 16.17 -11.47 -1.88
C LYS A 109 17.10 -12.63 -2.19
N GLY A 110 16.55 -13.72 -2.72
CA GLY A 110 17.32 -14.90 -3.12
C GLY A 110 18.31 -14.57 -4.22
N TRP A 111 17.93 -13.74 -5.19
CA TRP A 111 18.81 -13.33 -6.29
C TRP A 111 20.00 -12.46 -5.83
N LEU A 112 19.79 -11.55 -4.88
CA LEU A 112 20.86 -10.70 -4.34
C LEU A 112 21.81 -11.45 -3.40
N ASP A 113 21.35 -12.55 -2.80
CA ASP A 113 22.09 -13.42 -1.87
C ASP A 113 22.88 -12.70 -0.76
N ASP A 114 22.47 -11.48 -0.40
CA ASP A 114 23.10 -10.70 0.66
C ASP A 114 22.54 -11.13 2.02
N ALA A 115 23.35 -11.90 2.77
CA ALA A 115 23.08 -12.35 4.13
C ALA A 115 23.63 -11.41 5.22
N THR A 116 24.08 -10.20 4.86
CA THR A 116 24.56 -9.19 5.82
C THR A 116 23.47 -8.89 6.86
N CYS A 117 23.88 -8.75 8.11
CA CYS A 117 22.99 -8.58 9.27
C CYS A 117 22.07 -9.77 9.60
N SER A 118 22.32 -10.96 9.01
CA SER A 118 21.64 -12.18 9.43
C SER A 118 22.27 -12.74 10.72
N PHE A 119 21.71 -12.37 11.87
CA PHE A 119 22.21 -12.81 13.18
C PHE A 119 21.27 -13.83 13.87
N GLY A 120 21.82 -14.71 14.69
CA GLY A 120 21.06 -15.59 15.59
C GLY A 120 20.27 -16.70 14.88
N ARG A 121 18.93 -16.67 14.97
CA ARG A 121 18.06 -17.75 14.42
C ARG A 121 18.00 -17.81 12.89
N PHE A 122 18.59 -16.85 12.21
CA PHE A 122 18.49 -16.67 10.76
C PHE A 122 19.85 -16.64 10.07
N ILE A 123 20.91 -17.16 10.73
CA ILE A 123 22.27 -17.22 10.16
C ILE A 123 22.22 -17.87 8.76
N GLY A 124 22.73 -17.15 7.76
CA GLY A 124 22.78 -17.62 6.37
C GLY A 124 21.48 -17.43 5.58
N GLN A 125 20.43 -16.82 6.15
CA GLN A 125 19.24 -16.46 5.38
C GLN A 125 19.43 -15.13 4.62
N PRO A 126 18.89 -15.01 3.41
CA PRO A 126 19.05 -13.83 2.58
C PRO A 126 18.26 -12.67 3.18
N ASN A 127 18.96 -11.60 3.49
CA ASN A 127 18.48 -10.46 4.24
C ASN A 127 18.63 -9.12 3.50
N SER A 128 18.97 -9.21 2.22
CA SER A 128 19.29 -8.13 1.28
C SER A 128 18.24 -7.01 1.16
N ILE A 129 16.97 -7.27 1.44
CA ILE A 129 15.90 -6.26 1.42
C ILE A 129 15.05 -6.37 2.69
N SER A 130 14.80 -5.26 3.38
CA SER A 130 13.94 -5.34 4.58
C SER A 130 12.46 -5.50 4.23
N GLY A 131 11.92 -6.69 4.53
CA GLY A 131 10.49 -7.00 4.37
C GLY A 131 9.58 -6.14 5.25
N HIS A 132 10.01 -5.84 6.49
CA HIS A 132 9.24 -4.98 7.41
C HIS A 132 9.08 -3.56 6.85
N TYR A 133 10.18 -2.96 6.38
CA TYR A 133 10.12 -1.61 5.80
C TYR A 133 9.30 -1.58 4.51
N CYS A 134 9.41 -2.59 3.65
CA CYS A 134 8.55 -2.72 2.48
C CYS A 134 7.08 -2.81 2.86
N TYR A 135 6.72 -3.68 3.81
CA TYR A 135 5.35 -3.89 4.28
C TYR A 135 4.74 -2.61 4.87
N PHE A 136 5.38 -2.03 5.89
CA PHE A 136 4.81 -0.88 6.59
C PHE A 136 4.71 0.36 5.69
N THR A 137 5.69 0.57 4.80
CA THR A 137 5.64 1.66 3.81
C THR A 137 4.48 1.48 2.85
N PHE A 138 4.35 0.29 2.25
CA PHE A 138 3.26 -0.03 1.33
C PHE A 138 1.90 0.12 2.00
N CYS A 139 1.73 -0.43 3.21
CA CYS A 139 0.46 -0.37 3.94
C CYS A 139 0.10 1.05 4.36
N PHE A 140 1.06 1.85 4.84
CA PHE A 140 0.82 3.25 5.22
C PHE A 140 0.34 4.09 4.02
N LEU A 141 1.04 3.98 2.89
CA LEU A 141 0.66 4.70 1.66
C LEU A 141 -0.70 4.23 1.14
N SER A 142 -0.92 2.92 1.12
CA SER A 142 -2.17 2.32 0.60
C SER A 142 -3.38 2.66 1.48
N LEU A 143 -3.24 2.65 2.80
CA LEU A 143 -4.30 3.11 3.71
C LEU A 143 -4.71 4.56 3.42
N THR A 144 -3.75 5.43 3.16
CA THR A 144 -4.01 6.83 2.82
C THR A 144 -4.89 6.92 1.56
N SER A 145 -4.56 6.17 0.50
CA SER A 145 -5.38 6.09 -0.71
C SER A 145 -6.77 5.51 -0.45
N LEU A 146 -6.87 4.43 0.34
CA LEU A 146 -8.14 3.81 0.72
C LEU A 146 -9.07 4.83 1.39
N PHE A 147 -8.58 5.56 2.40
CA PHE A 147 -9.38 6.56 3.10
C PHE A 147 -9.86 7.70 2.20
N GLN A 148 -9.04 8.13 1.23
CA GLN A 148 -9.47 9.09 0.22
C GLN A 148 -10.64 8.55 -0.62
N VAL A 149 -10.58 7.29 -1.07
CA VAL A 149 -11.67 6.65 -1.82
C VAL A 149 -12.94 6.54 -0.96
N LYS A 150 -12.81 6.17 0.32
CA LYS A 150 -13.96 6.12 1.25
C LYS A 150 -14.60 7.48 1.42
N GLN A 151 -13.83 8.57 1.54
CA GLN A 151 -14.38 9.92 1.61
C GLN A 151 -15.20 10.28 0.37
N LEU A 152 -14.75 9.87 -0.82
CA LEU A 152 -15.51 10.05 -2.06
C LEU A 152 -16.84 9.29 -2.03
N TYR A 153 -16.84 8.04 -1.58
CA TYR A 153 -18.07 7.25 -1.45
C TYR A 153 -19.08 7.86 -0.47
N TRP A 154 -18.59 8.42 0.63
CA TRP A 154 -19.42 9.08 1.63
C TRP A 154 -20.00 10.41 1.13
N ARG A 155 -19.25 11.17 0.34
CA ARG A 155 -19.72 12.44 -0.27
C ARG A 155 -20.91 12.19 -1.21
N ASP A 156 -20.86 11.14 -2.01
CA ASP A 156 -21.97 10.74 -2.89
C ASP A 156 -23.20 10.31 -2.08
N SER A 157 -23.01 9.56 -1.00
CA SER A 157 -24.10 8.99 -0.18
C SER A 157 -24.83 10.03 0.69
N ARG A 158 -24.18 11.15 1.04
CA ARG A 158 -24.72 12.19 1.92
C ARG A 158 -25.66 13.21 1.27
N ARG A 159 -25.82 13.18 -0.05
CA ARG A 159 -26.85 13.98 -0.73
C ARG A 159 -28.25 13.42 -0.37
N GLY A 160 -28.76 13.79 0.81
CA GLY A 160 -30.16 13.54 1.20
C GLY A 160 -30.43 12.70 2.47
N LYS A 161 -29.49 12.55 3.43
CA LYS A 161 -29.74 11.76 4.66
C LYS A 161 -29.68 12.56 5.97
N GLN A 162 -30.59 12.21 6.88
CA GLN A 162 -30.87 12.79 8.21
C GLN A 162 -29.72 12.72 9.23
N LEU A 163 -29.81 13.58 10.26
CA LEU A 163 -28.92 13.75 11.44
C LEU A 163 -28.34 12.46 12.04
N LYS A 164 -29.13 11.38 12.12
CA LYS A 164 -28.70 10.08 12.67
C LYS A 164 -27.55 9.43 11.89
N ALA A 165 -27.54 9.59 10.57
CA ALA A 165 -26.45 9.11 9.72
C ALA A 165 -25.15 9.90 9.94
N THR A 166 -25.26 11.17 10.33
CA THR A 166 -24.11 12.03 10.64
C THR A 166 -23.43 11.61 11.93
N LEU A 167 -24.19 11.30 13.00
CA LEU A 167 -23.63 10.85 14.27
C LEU A 167 -22.90 9.50 14.17
N LEU A 168 -23.50 8.52 13.48
CA LEU A 168 -22.86 7.23 13.21
C LEU A 168 -21.57 7.42 12.41
N TRP A 169 -21.59 8.27 11.39
CA TRP A 169 -20.39 8.60 10.62
C TRP A 169 -19.29 9.23 11.49
N ILE A 170 -19.64 10.15 12.40
CA ILE A 170 -18.68 10.78 13.30
C ILE A 170 -18.00 9.71 14.17
N LEU A 171 -18.79 8.85 14.82
CA LEU A 171 -18.27 7.78 15.69
C LEU A 171 -17.36 6.82 14.91
N GLU A 172 -17.79 6.40 13.72
CA GLU A 172 -17.00 5.53 12.84
C GLU A 172 -15.65 6.15 12.44
N ASN A 173 -15.59 7.47 12.23
CA ASN A 173 -14.32 8.14 11.93
C ASN A 173 -13.40 8.19 13.14
N TYR A 174 -13.92 8.41 14.35
CA TYR A 174 -13.10 8.40 15.54
C TYR A 174 -12.49 7.02 15.78
N ILE A 175 -13.30 5.96 15.66
CA ILE A 175 -12.82 4.58 15.78
C ILE A 175 -11.77 4.29 14.68
N SER A 176 -12.06 4.62 13.42
CA SER A 176 -11.10 4.40 12.32
C SER A 176 -9.79 5.17 12.53
N LYS A 177 -9.84 6.41 13.04
CA LYS A 177 -8.66 7.22 13.36
C LYS A 177 -7.86 6.62 14.51
N LEU A 178 -8.53 6.11 15.54
CA LEU A 178 -7.86 5.43 16.66
C LEU A 178 -7.04 4.23 16.14
N PHE A 179 -7.67 3.34 15.38
CA PHE A 179 -6.97 2.19 14.77
C PHE A 179 -5.84 2.63 13.82
N LEU A 180 -6.04 3.70 13.04
CA LEU A 180 -5.00 4.26 12.18
C LEU A 180 -3.80 4.77 12.98
N TYR A 181 -4.02 5.53 14.06
CA TYR A 181 -2.93 6.02 14.89
C TYR A 181 -2.22 4.88 15.63
N THR A 182 -2.96 3.91 16.16
CA THR A 182 -2.37 2.71 16.77
C THR A 182 -1.52 1.94 15.75
N PHE A 183 -1.99 1.80 14.51
CA PHE A 183 -1.22 1.18 13.44
C PHE A 183 0.05 1.99 13.12
N ILE A 184 -0.03 3.32 13.00
CA ILE A 184 1.13 4.18 12.70
C ILE A 184 2.17 4.09 13.82
N ILE A 185 1.75 4.22 15.09
CA ILE A 185 2.63 4.11 16.25
C ILE A 185 3.26 2.71 16.29
N GLY A 186 2.45 1.66 16.19
CA GLY A 186 2.95 0.29 16.17
C GLY A 186 3.93 0.04 15.02
N SER A 187 3.68 0.61 13.85
CA SER A 187 4.58 0.52 12.69
C SER A 187 5.90 1.22 12.97
N ILE A 188 5.88 2.46 13.47
CA ILE A 188 7.07 3.25 13.82
C ILE A 188 7.92 2.50 14.85
N VAL A 189 7.31 2.00 15.92
CA VAL A 189 8.03 1.25 16.97
C VAL A 189 8.59 -0.06 16.39
N THR A 190 7.83 -0.76 15.54
CA THR A 190 8.30 -1.99 14.89
C THR A 190 9.51 -1.75 14.00
N VAL A 191 9.46 -0.74 13.11
CA VAL A 191 10.59 -0.43 12.20
C VAL A 191 11.78 0.15 12.96
N TYR A 192 11.52 0.97 14.00
CA TYR A 192 12.56 1.46 14.90
C TYR A 192 13.32 0.28 15.52
N ARG A 193 12.63 -0.68 16.15
CA ARG A 193 13.29 -1.86 16.74
C ARG A 193 13.97 -2.71 15.68
N THR A 194 13.37 -2.82 14.49
CA THR A 194 14.00 -3.52 13.35
C THR A 194 15.37 -2.92 12.99
N PHE A 195 15.49 -1.59 13.00
CA PHE A 195 16.76 -0.90 12.80
C PHE A 195 17.69 -1.04 14.00
N PHE A 196 17.24 -0.68 15.19
CA PHE A 196 18.09 -0.61 16.39
C PHE A 196 18.60 -1.97 16.87
N HIS A 197 17.85 -3.05 16.66
CA HIS A 197 18.33 -4.41 16.95
C HIS A 197 19.33 -4.93 15.90
N GLY A 198 19.66 -4.12 14.89
CA GLY A 198 20.65 -4.45 13.87
C GLY A 198 20.23 -5.58 12.94
N TYR A 199 18.92 -5.82 12.77
CA TYR A 199 18.44 -6.83 11.83
C TYR A 199 18.67 -6.46 10.37
N HIS A 200 18.98 -5.19 10.06
CA HIS A 200 19.25 -4.75 8.70
C HIS A 200 20.29 -3.63 8.66
N SER A 201 21.06 -3.58 7.57
CA SER A 201 21.89 -2.43 7.22
C SER A 201 21.02 -1.29 6.67
N LEU A 202 21.58 -0.07 6.57
CA LEU A 202 20.82 1.05 6.02
C LEU A 202 20.47 0.80 4.54
N ARG A 203 21.37 0.18 3.78
CA ARG A 203 21.12 -0.23 2.38
C ARG A 203 19.88 -1.11 2.26
N GLN A 204 19.80 -2.18 3.06
CA GLN A 204 18.69 -3.13 3.05
C GLN A 204 17.35 -2.47 3.42
N ILE A 205 17.38 -1.50 4.34
CA ILE A 205 16.22 -0.68 4.72
C ILE A 205 15.77 0.19 3.56
N LEU A 206 16.70 0.89 2.90
CA LEU A 206 16.40 1.78 1.79
C LEU A 206 15.84 1.01 0.59
N TYR A 207 16.33 -0.21 0.31
CA TYR A 207 15.71 -1.10 -0.67
C TYR A 207 14.27 -1.48 -0.30
N GLY A 208 14.01 -1.81 0.97
CA GLY A 208 12.66 -2.10 1.45
C GLY A 208 11.71 -0.92 1.27
N LEU A 209 12.13 0.28 1.69
CA LEU A 209 11.38 1.52 1.51
C LEU A 209 11.09 1.81 0.03
N GLY A 210 12.13 1.72 -0.81
CA GLY A 210 12.03 1.97 -2.25
C GLY A 210 11.05 1.02 -2.93
N LEU A 211 11.14 -0.28 -2.63
CA LEU A 211 10.23 -1.29 -3.18
C LEU A 211 8.79 -1.08 -2.71
N GLY A 212 8.57 -0.74 -1.43
CA GLY A 212 7.24 -0.41 -0.91
C GLY A 212 6.61 0.80 -1.60
N CYS A 213 7.38 1.87 -1.78
CA CYS A 213 6.95 3.07 -2.51
C CYS A 213 6.64 2.77 -3.98
N LEU A 214 7.54 2.07 -4.68
CA LEU A 214 7.36 1.70 -6.09
C LEU A 214 6.12 0.83 -6.26
N SER A 215 5.96 -0.20 -5.43
CA SER A 215 4.80 -1.08 -5.48
C SER A 215 3.50 -0.31 -5.27
N HIS A 216 3.45 0.58 -4.27
CA HIS A 216 2.28 1.43 -4.05
C HIS A 216 1.98 2.33 -5.25
N ALA A 217 3.00 2.97 -5.84
CA ALA A 217 2.82 3.85 -7.00
C ALA A 217 2.29 3.08 -8.24
N LEU A 218 2.80 1.86 -8.48
CA LEU A 218 2.30 0.99 -9.54
C LEU A 218 0.85 0.56 -9.27
N MET A 219 0.54 0.16 -8.03
CA MET A 219 -0.83 -0.20 -7.63
C MET A 219 -1.81 0.96 -7.82
N GLU A 220 -1.44 2.17 -7.37
CA GLU A 220 -2.20 3.40 -7.57
C GLU A 220 -2.46 3.66 -9.06
N THR A 221 -1.42 3.54 -9.90
CA THR A 221 -1.53 3.75 -11.35
C THR A 221 -2.52 2.76 -11.94
N VAL A 222 -2.38 1.48 -11.62
CA VAL A 222 -3.30 0.42 -12.04
C VAL A 222 -4.74 0.72 -11.60
N LEU A 223 -4.95 1.03 -10.33
CA LEU A 223 -6.26 1.29 -9.75
C LEU A 223 -6.95 2.51 -10.39
N TRP A 224 -6.23 3.60 -10.57
CA TRP A 224 -6.82 4.86 -11.01
C TRP A 224 -6.94 4.96 -12.54
N GLU A 225 -5.92 4.53 -13.28
CA GLU A 225 -5.91 4.68 -14.74
C GLU A 225 -6.71 3.61 -15.44
N TYR A 226 -6.76 2.40 -14.89
CA TYR A 226 -7.39 1.28 -15.58
C TYR A 226 -8.70 0.87 -14.91
N PHE A 227 -8.72 0.70 -13.58
CA PHE A 227 -9.96 0.31 -12.91
C PHE A 227 -11.00 1.44 -12.89
N ILE A 228 -10.61 2.66 -12.54
CA ILE A 228 -11.56 3.77 -12.41
C ILE A 228 -11.92 4.40 -13.77
N ALA A 229 -10.99 4.41 -14.73
CA ALA A 229 -11.36 4.73 -16.11
C ALA A 229 -12.25 3.64 -16.74
N GLY A 230 -12.28 2.43 -16.15
CA GLY A 230 -13.06 1.29 -16.59
C GLY A 230 -12.55 0.69 -17.91
N ARG A 231 -11.25 0.83 -18.18
CA ARG A 231 -10.59 0.27 -19.35
C ARG A 231 -9.77 -0.92 -18.90
N HIS A 232 -9.98 -2.09 -19.50
CA HIS A 232 -9.10 -3.26 -19.33
C HIS A 232 -9.05 -3.90 -17.92
N VAL A 233 -10.09 -3.72 -17.08
CA VAL A 233 -10.17 -4.35 -15.75
C VAL A 233 -9.91 -5.86 -15.80
N LEU A 234 -10.59 -6.58 -16.70
CA LEU A 234 -10.42 -8.03 -16.84
C LEU A 234 -9.03 -8.41 -17.36
N LEU A 235 -8.45 -7.61 -18.26
CA LEU A 235 -7.10 -7.84 -18.77
C LEU A 235 -6.07 -7.73 -17.65
N ILE A 236 -6.15 -6.69 -16.81
CA ILE A 236 -5.20 -6.49 -15.71
C ILE A 236 -5.37 -7.57 -14.65
N LEU A 237 -6.61 -7.93 -14.32
CA LEU A 237 -6.85 -9.07 -13.43
C LEU A 237 -6.30 -10.37 -14.03
N GLY A 238 -6.41 -10.56 -15.35
CA GLY A 238 -5.78 -11.67 -16.05
C GLY A 238 -4.26 -11.66 -15.95
N ILE A 239 -3.61 -10.51 -16.17
CA ILE A 239 -2.15 -10.35 -16.03
C ILE A 239 -1.73 -10.67 -14.59
N LEU A 240 -2.41 -10.11 -13.59
CA LEU A 240 -2.10 -10.37 -12.18
C LEU A 240 -2.33 -11.84 -11.80
N ALA A 241 -3.39 -12.47 -12.33
CA ALA A 241 -3.67 -13.87 -12.11
C ALA A 241 -2.62 -14.79 -12.75
N LEU A 242 -2.03 -14.39 -13.88
CA LEU A 242 -0.90 -15.08 -14.49
C LEU A 242 0.41 -14.84 -13.72
N LEU A 243 0.66 -13.62 -13.24
CA LEU A 243 1.86 -13.30 -12.46
C LEU A 243 1.92 -14.03 -11.13
N SER A 244 0.78 -14.25 -10.48
CA SER A 244 0.68 -14.90 -9.16
C SER A 244 1.35 -16.30 -9.10
N PRO A 245 0.91 -17.30 -9.89
CA PRO A 245 1.52 -18.63 -9.87
C PRO A 245 2.96 -18.61 -10.40
N ASN A 246 3.28 -17.78 -11.38
CA ASN A 246 4.64 -17.65 -11.91
C ASN A 246 5.61 -17.14 -10.85
N LEU A 247 5.24 -16.08 -10.11
CA LEU A 247 6.05 -15.59 -8.99
C LEU A 247 6.19 -16.63 -7.89
N LEU A 248 5.13 -17.36 -7.54
CA LEU A 248 5.21 -18.43 -6.56
C LEU A 248 6.15 -19.56 -7.02
N PHE A 249 6.06 -19.95 -8.29
CA PHE A 249 6.94 -20.93 -8.91
C PHE A 249 8.40 -20.47 -8.89
N PHE A 250 8.68 -19.24 -9.35
CA PHE A 250 10.03 -18.69 -9.34
C PHE A 250 10.58 -18.49 -7.92
N CYS A 251 9.76 -18.06 -6.96
CA CYS A 251 10.14 -18.04 -5.56
C CYS A 251 10.57 -19.41 -5.07
N THR A 252 9.89 -20.48 -5.49
CA THR A 252 10.25 -21.85 -5.09
C THR A 252 11.53 -22.31 -5.78
N LEU A 253 11.68 -22.02 -7.07
CA LEU A 253 12.82 -22.44 -7.87
C LEU A 253 14.13 -21.74 -7.47
N PHE A 254 14.07 -20.44 -7.21
CA PHE A 254 15.23 -19.61 -6.90
C PHE A 254 15.46 -19.41 -5.39
N TRP A 255 14.72 -20.11 -4.53
CA TRP A 255 14.98 -20.05 -3.09
C TRP A 255 16.24 -20.87 -2.76
N PRO A 256 17.34 -20.24 -2.33
CA PRO A 256 18.61 -20.96 -2.18
C PRO A 256 18.66 -21.86 -0.94
N PHE A 257 17.64 -21.82 -0.06
CA PHE A 257 17.73 -22.36 1.29
C PHE A 257 16.60 -23.33 1.65
N PRO A 258 16.57 -24.54 1.06
CA PRO A 258 15.54 -25.54 1.31
C PRO A 258 15.49 -26.02 2.78
N VAL A 259 16.61 -25.90 3.52
CA VAL A 259 16.72 -26.28 4.94
C VAL A 259 15.78 -25.48 5.85
N TYR A 260 15.42 -24.25 5.45
CA TYR A 260 14.49 -23.40 6.19
C TYR A 260 13.04 -23.51 5.70
N GLY A 261 12.76 -24.46 4.80
CA GLY A 261 11.45 -24.67 4.20
C GLY A 261 11.16 -23.70 3.04
N TYR A 262 9.93 -23.78 2.53
CA TYR A 262 9.48 -22.94 1.44
C TYR A 262 9.37 -21.46 1.87
N PRO A 263 9.80 -20.51 1.03
CA PRO A 263 9.76 -19.08 1.37
C PRO A 263 8.33 -18.54 1.49
N VAL A 264 7.37 -19.24 0.86
CA VAL A 264 5.95 -18.93 0.94
C VAL A 264 5.23 -20.11 1.58
N GLY A 265 4.65 -19.88 2.76
CA GLY A 265 3.95 -20.92 3.50
C GLY A 265 2.56 -21.23 2.92
N SER A 266 2.05 -22.44 3.16
CA SER A 266 0.71 -22.88 2.70
C SER A 266 -0.42 -21.95 3.15
N LYS A 267 -0.33 -21.39 4.36
CA LYS A 267 -1.30 -20.40 4.88
C LYS A 267 -1.32 -19.11 4.05
N GLN A 268 -0.17 -18.64 3.57
CA GLN A 268 -0.07 -17.44 2.73
C GLN A 268 -0.64 -17.71 1.33
N VAL A 269 -0.36 -18.89 0.76
CA VAL A 269 -0.96 -19.34 -0.51
C VAL A 269 -2.48 -19.42 -0.39
N MET A 270 -2.99 -20.05 0.67
CA MET A 270 -4.43 -20.13 0.92
C MET A 270 -5.07 -18.74 1.06
N GLY A 271 -4.45 -17.85 1.84
CA GLY A 271 -4.92 -16.46 1.97
C GLY A 271 -4.90 -15.70 0.63
N HIS A 272 -3.93 -15.99 -0.24
CA HIS A 272 -3.87 -15.42 -1.59
C HIS A 272 -5.02 -15.92 -2.47
N ILE A 273 -5.29 -17.24 -2.46
CA ILE A 273 -6.41 -17.85 -3.20
C ILE A 273 -7.75 -17.28 -2.73
N ILE A 274 -7.96 -17.19 -1.40
CA ILE A 274 -9.18 -16.61 -0.82
C ILE A 274 -9.36 -15.17 -1.29
N ASN A 275 -8.30 -14.35 -1.27
CA ASN A 275 -8.39 -12.97 -1.75
C ASN A 275 -8.73 -12.88 -3.24
N TRP A 276 -8.23 -13.79 -4.08
CA TRP A 276 -8.62 -13.89 -5.50
C TRP A 276 -10.10 -14.19 -5.67
N LEU A 277 -10.63 -15.16 -4.90
CA LEU A 277 -12.04 -15.51 -4.92
C LEU A 277 -12.91 -14.32 -4.51
N ILE A 278 -12.57 -13.65 -3.40
CA ILE A 278 -13.28 -12.45 -2.92
C ILE A 278 -13.23 -11.35 -3.97
N LEU A 279 -12.06 -11.10 -4.57
CA LEU A 279 -11.90 -10.09 -5.62
C LEU A 279 -12.78 -10.39 -6.84
N PHE A 280 -12.84 -11.66 -7.28
CA PHE A 280 -13.65 -12.07 -8.42
C PHE A 280 -15.16 -11.90 -8.13
N ILE A 281 -15.61 -12.31 -6.95
CA ILE A 281 -17.02 -12.18 -6.52
C ILE A 281 -17.42 -10.71 -6.41
N SER A 282 -16.56 -9.87 -5.84
CA SER A 282 -16.84 -8.45 -5.59
C SER A 282 -16.67 -7.54 -6.82
N ARG A 283 -16.12 -8.03 -7.93
CA ARG A 283 -15.84 -7.23 -9.14
C ARG A 283 -17.07 -6.50 -9.69
N ASN A 284 -18.24 -7.15 -9.70
CA ASN A 284 -19.47 -6.58 -10.26
C ASN A 284 -19.97 -5.43 -9.38
N ALA A 285 -19.79 -5.55 -8.06
CA ALA A 285 -20.13 -4.47 -7.15
C ALA A 285 -19.21 -3.25 -7.34
N TRP A 286 -17.93 -3.48 -7.65
CA TRP A 286 -16.99 -2.42 -8.01
C TRP A 286 -17.38 -1.72 -9.32
N THR A 287 -17.65 -2.46 -10.40
CA THR A 287 -18.04 -1.85 -11.69
C THR A 287 -19.32 -1.03 -11.56
N ASN A 288 -20.32 -1.54 -10.84
CA ASN A 288 -21.57 -0.82 -10.56
C ASN A 288 -21.33 0.44 -9.72
N ALA A 289 -20.41 0.40 -8.75
CA ALA A 289 -20.07 1.55 -7.91
C ALA A 289 -19.42 2.71 -8.68
N LEU A 290 -18.79 2.44 -9.84
CA LEU A 290 -18.10 3.43 -10.68
C LEU A 290 -19.04 4.11 -11.70
N HIS A 291 -20.14 3.48 -12.09
CA HIS A 291 -21.10 4.04 -13.06
C HIS A 291 -21.63 5.45 -12.69
N PRO A 292 -22.00 5.74 -11.43
CA PRO A 292 -22.47 7.06 -11.01
C PRO A 292 -21.40 8.15 -11.16
N MET A 293 -20.11 7.83 -10.91
CA MET A 293 -19.00 8.77 -11.02
C MET A 293 -18.71 9.21 -12.46
N LYS A 294 -19.12 8.39 -13.45
CA LYS A 294 -19.06 8.73 -14.87
C LYS A 294 -20.25 9.61 -15.28
N ARG A 295 -21.47 9.30 -14.80
CA ARG A 295 -22.69 10.08 -15.13
C ARG A 295 -22.74 11.47 -14.49
N GLY A 296 -22.32 11.62 -13.23
CA GLY A 296 -22.30 12.92 -12.56
C GLY A 296 -21.39 13.94 -13.27
N ARG A 297 -20.27 13.48 -13.83
CA ARG A 297 -19.36 14.31 -14.63
C ARG A 297 -19.94 14.78 -15.97
N HIS A 298 -20.88 14.02 -16.54
CA HIS A 298 -21.55 14.42 -17.78
C HIS A 298 -22.67 15.43 -17.50
N LYS A 299 -23.44 15.23 -16.41
CA LYS A 299 -24.49 16.17 -15.99
C LYS A 299 -23.95 17.53 -15.51
N ASP A 300 -22.87 17.55 -14.73
CA ASP A 300 -22.24 18.82 -14.32
C ASP A 300 -21.63 19.56 -15.51
N ARG A 301 -21.15 18.83 -16.54
CA ARG A 301 -20.66 19.45 -17.77
C ARG A 301 -21.77 19.97 -18.66
N SER A 302 -22.90 19.29 -18.75
CA SER A 302 -24.05 19.79 -19.51
C SER A 302 -24.65 21.01 -18.82
N SER A 303 -24.80 21.00 -17.49
CA SER A 303 -25.32 22.15 -16.75
C SER A 303 -24.38 23.35 -16.80
N LEU A 304 -23.06 23.17 -16.64
CA LEU A 304 -22.09 24.26 -16.79
C LEU A 304 -22.05 24.81 -18.23
N ARG A 305 -22.26 23.96 -19.23
CA ARG A 305 -22.32 24.39 -20.63
C ARG A 305 -23.60 25.14 -20.94
N GLU A 306 -24.74 24.68 -20.40
CA GLU A 306 -26.03 25.38 -20.49
C GLU A 306 -25.98 26.74 -19.77
N GLN A 307 -25.40 26.80 -18.57
CA GLN A 307 -25.19 28.06 -17.85
C GLN A 307 -24.30 29.03 -18.64
N HIS A 308 -23.17 28.54 -19.16
CA HIS A 308 -22.28 29.37 -19.96
C HIS A 308 -22.92 29.88 -21.25
N ILE A 309 -23.76 29.06 -21.91
CA ILE A 309 -24.53 29.49 -23.09
C ILE A 309 -25.57 30.55 -22.69
N GLN A 310 -26.26 30.38 -21.57
CA GLN A 310 -27.22 31.36 -21.05
C GLN A 310 -26.54 32.71 -20.73
N ASP A 311 -25.35 32.67 -20.13
CA ASP A 311 -24.57 33.87 -19.80
C ASP A 311 -24.11 34.61 -21.07
N ILE A 312 -23.69 33.88 -22.12
CA ILE A 312 -23.34 34.46 -23.43
C ILE A 312 -24.55 35.11 -24.08
N LEU A 313 -25.73 34.47 -24.03
CA LEU A 313 -26.95 35.00 -24.63
C LEU A 313 -27.39 36.28 -23.92
N LYS A 314 -27.38 36.32 -22.59
CA LYS A 314 -27.68 37.54 -21.81
C LYS A 314 -26.74 38.70 -22.13
N ALA A 315 -25.43 38.42 -22.22
CA ALA A 315 -24.44 39.46 -22.52
C ALA A 315 -24.58 40.07 -23.93
N ASN A 316 -25.22 39.37 -24.87
CA ASN A 316 -25.52 39.88 -26.20
C ASN A 316 -26.82 40.70 -26.25
N ASP A 317 -27.81 40.35 -25.42
CA ASP A 317 -29.04 41.14 -25.32
C ASP A 317 -28.80 42.50 -24.63
N GLU A 318 -27.86 42.57 -23.67
CA GLU A 318 -27.47 43.83 -23.02
C GLU A 318 -26.66 44.80 -23.92
N LYS A 319 -26.22 44.34 -25.10
CA LYS A 319 -25.45 45.14 -26.07
C LYS A 319 -26.27 45.72 -27.22
N LYS A 320 -27.57 45.44 -27.27
CA LYS A 320 -28.51 45.99 -28.27
C LYS A 320 -29.29 47.16 -27.70
#